data_AF-A0A382WDL9-F1
#
_entry.id   AF-A0A382WDL9-F1
#
_cell.length_a   1.000
_cell.length_b   1.000
_cell.length_c   1.000
_cell.angle_alpha   90.00
_cell.angle_beta   90.00
_cell.angle_gamma   90.00
#
_symmetry.space_group_name_H-M   'P 1'
#
loop_
_entity.id
_entity.type
_entity.pdbx_description
1 polymer ?
#
loop_
_entity_poly.entity_id
_entity_poly.type
_entity_poly.pdbx_seq_one_letter_code
_entity_poly.pdbx_strand_id
1 'polypeptide(L)'
;CTGEIMKGKVTLGSLRVRQDYLIAEGLLAPYDDEEKPDAMMEMSLARIRQLSAHEVGHTLGIQHNMAASTQGRASVMDYPHPLIRIDDDGNVDLSHAYEEGIGAWDERVILWGYQDFPDGTDRKAARDQIMADTIDAGHVYVNDPDSRPVSSANPLGNLWDNGADSIEELEHLLRVRAIAMQNFSARNTRPGQPMAGLEEVLVPIYLLHRFQVIAVGKNIGGYTWTYTLRGDGQEASTPVSADRQRQAITALLETLTPAVLRVPENVLALIPPRPPGS
;
A
#
# COMPACT_ATOMS: atom_id res chain seq x y z
N CYS A 1 15.49 -30.93 -13.12
CA CYS A 1 15.22 -29.53 -13.53
C CYS A 1 15.83 -28.66 -12.45
N THR A 2 16.83 -27.82 -12.75
CA THR A 2 17.57 -27.03 -11.73
C THR A 2 16.76 -25.89 -11.13
N GLY A 3 15.57 -25.59 -11.67
CA GLY A 3 14.72 -24.47 -11.21
C GLY A 3 15.27 -23.10 -11.57
N GLU A 4 16.38 -23.03 -12.32
CA GLU A 4 16.99 -21.76 -12.71
C GLU A 4 16.11 -20.98 -13.68
N ILE A 5 15.73 -19.77 -13.27
CA ILE A 5 15.13 -18.78 -14.16
C ILE A 5 16.25 -18.05 -14.88
N MET A 6 16.34 -18.31 -16.19
CA MET A 6 17.37 -17.78 -17.08
C MET A 6 17.11 -16.34 -17.54
N LYS A 7 15.88 -15.81 -17.32
CA LYS A 7 15.50 -14.46 -17.76
C LYS A 7 14.22 -13.95 -17.07
N GLY A 8 14.31 -12.79 -16.43
CA GLY A 8 13.16 -11.95 -16.09
C GLY A 8 13.00 -10.81 -17.11
N LYS A 9 11.78 -10.56 -17.58
CA LYS A 9 11.46 -9.38 -18.41
C LYS A 9 10.27 -8.67 -17.80
N VAL A 10 10.52 -7.47 -17.28
CA VAL A 10 9.50 -6.62 -16.68
C VAL A 10 9.04 -5.58 -17.70
N THR A 11 7.74 -5.39 -17.86
CA THR A 11 7.16 -4.31 -18.68
C THR A 11 6.28 -3.43 -17.79
N LEU A 12 6.76 -2.22 -17.48
CA LEU A 12 6.03 -1.27 -16.64
C LEU A 12 5.25 -0.29 -17.53
N GLY A 13 3.95 -0.15 -17.27
CA GLY A 13 3.09 0.79 -17.98
C GLY A 13 3.22 2.21 -17.44
N SER A 14 3.27 3.22 -18.32
CA SER A 14 3.40 4.64 -17.96
C SER A 14 2.21 5.20 -17.17
N LEU A 15 1.04 4.55 -17.24
CA LEU A 15 -0.17 4.97 -16.54
C LEU A 15 -0.03 4.92 -15.00
N ARG A 16 0.78 3.99 -14.47
CA ARG A 16 1.00 3.89 -13.01
C ARG A 16 1.81 5.08 -12.50
N VAL A 17 2.89 5.43 -13.20
CA VAL A 17 3.72 6.61 -12.87
C VAL A 17 2.89 7.88 -12.92
N ARG A 18 1.99 8.03 -13.90
CA ARG A 18 1.09 9.18 -13.96
C ARG A 18 0.17 9.24 -12.73
N GLN A 19 -0.34 8.11 -12.26
CA GLN A 19 -1.19 8.05 -11.07
C GLN A 19 -0.43 8.43 -9.80
N ASP A 20 0.79 7.93 -9.63
CA ASP A 20 1.68 8.31 -8.52
C ASP A 20 1.95 9.82 -8.55
N TYR A 21 2.23 10.36 -9.74
CA TYR A 21 2.45 11.79 -9.94
C TYR A 21 1.21 12.62 -9.57
N LEU A 22 0.01 12.20 -9.98
CA LEU A 22 -1.25 12.88 -9.61
C LEU A 22 -1.52 12.85 -8.10
N ILE A 23 -1.20 11.73 -7.43
CA ILE A 23 -1.31 11.65 -5.96
C ILE A 23 -0.35 12.65 -5.32
N ALA A 24 0.91 12.68 -5.75
CA ALA A 24 1.90 13.59 -5.21
C ALA A 24 1.57 15.08 -5.50
N GLU A 25 1.10 15.39 -6.72
CA GLU A 25 0.62 16.73 -7.10
C GLU A 25 -0.53 17.18 -6.21
N GLY A 26 -1.49 16.29 -5.94
CA GLY A 26 -2.64 16.58 -5.10
C GLY A 26 -2.28 16.77 -3.62
N LEU A 27 -1.29 16.01 -3.12
CA LEU A 27 -0.84 16.08 -1.73
C LEU A 27 0.03 17.30 -1.44
N LEU A 28 0.89 17.69 -2.40
CA LEU A 28 1.93 18.70 -2.18
C LEU A 28 1.55 20.11 -2.65
N ALA A 29 0.58 20.25 -3.57
CA ALA A 29 0.29 21.51 -4.26
C ALA A 29 1.57 22.23 -4.74
N PRO A 30 2.39 21.56 -5.57
CA PRO A 30 3.83 21.83 -5.69
C PRO A 30 4.21 23.04 -6.54
N TYR A 31 3.29 23.62 -7.31
CA TYR A 31 3.63 24.59 -8.34
C TYR A 31 3.45 26.03 -7.87
N ASP A 32 4.49 26.63 -7.28
CA ASP A 32 4.57 28.09 -7.13
C ASP A 32 4.86 28.77 -8.48
N ASP A 33 5.88 28.25 -9.18
CA ASP A 33 6.39 28.75 -10.46
C ASP A 33 6.45 27.62 -11.52
N GLU A 34 7.14 27.80 -12.65
CA GLU A 34 7.31 26.76 -13.68
C GLU A 34 8.23 25.59 -13.25
N GLU A 35 8.94 25.74 -12.13
CA GLU A 35 9.84 24.72 -11.61
C GLU A 35 9.06 23.50 -11.09
N LYS A 36 9.58 22.31 -11.33
CA LYS A 36 8.97 21.05 -10.89
C LYS A 36 9.71 20.59 -9.64
N PRO A 37 9.05 20.52 -8.47
CA PRO A 37 9.69 19.95 -7.29
C PRO A 37 10.09 18.50 -7.51
N ASP A 38 11.32 18.17 -7.11
CA ASP A 38 11.90 16.84 -7.29
C ASP A 38 11.12 15.74 -6.55
N ALA A 39 10.43 16.08 -5.45
CA ALA A 39 9.72 15.13 -4.58
C ALA A 39 8.75 14.20 -5.34
N MET A 40 7.99 14.72 -6.32
CA MET A 40 7.06 13.90 -7.10
C MET A 40 7.78 12.92 -8.02
N MET A 41 8.90 13.36 -8.60
CA MET A 41 9.74 12.51 -9.45
C MET A 41 10.42 11.44 -8.61
N GLU A 42 11.00 11.81 -7.47
CA GLU A 42 11.65 10.87 -6.56
C GLU A 42 10.68 9.82 -6.01
N MET A 43 9.46 10.22 -5.60
CA MET A 43 8.42 9.25 -5.22
C MET A 43 8.10 8.28 -6.37
N SER A 44 7.96 8.80 -7.59
CA SER A 44 7.68 7.98 -8.78
C SER A 44 8.82 7.01 -9.10
N LEU A 45 10.07 7.45 -8.96
CA LEU A 45 11.26 6.60 -9.14
C LEU A 45 11.36 5.53 -8.05
N ALA A 46 11.10 5.88 -6.79
CA ALA A 46 11.04 4.93 -5.69
C ALA A 46 9.99 3.83 -5.95
N ARG A 47 8.80 4.21 -6.45
CA ARG A 47 7.78 3.22 -6.84
C ARG A 47 8.24 2.33 -7.98
N ILE A 48 8.91 2.88 -8.99
CA ILE A 48 9.45 2.10 -10.11
C ILE A 48 10.49 1.10 -9.61
N ARG A 49 11.38 1.50 -8.69
CA ARG A 49 12.38 0.60 -8.07
C ARG A 49 11.70 -0.55 -7.33
N GLN A 50 10.75 -0.24 -6.44
CA GLN A 50 9.96 -1.24 -5.72
C GLN A 50 9.24 -2.20 -6.69
N LEU A 51 8.54 -1.66 -7.69
CA LEU A 51 7.79 -2.47 -8.65
C LEU A 51 8.74 -3.32 -9.53
N SER A 52 9.94 -2.83 -9.82
CA SER A 52 10.94 -3.62 -10.55
C SER A 52 11.40 -4.82 -9.71
N ALA A 53 11.64 -4.63 -8.41
CA ALA A 53 11.97 -5.72 -7.50
C ALA A 53 10.82 -6.73 -7.37
N HIS A 54 9.58 -6.25 -7.25
CA HIS A 54 8.36 -7.07 -7.22
C HIS A 54 8.24 -8.01 -8.42
N GLU A 55 8.39 -7.45 -9.63
CA GLU A 55 8.24 -8.22 -10.87
C GLU A 55 9.41 -9.20 -11.07
N VAL A 56 10.61 -8.86 -10.61
CA VAL A 56 11.72 -9.81 -10.51
C VAL A 56 11.39 -10.93 -9.52
N GLY A 57 10.79 -10.63 -8.37
CA GLY A 57 10.29 -11.61 -7.41
C GLY A 57 9.32 -12.61 -8.03
N HIS A 58 8.38 -12.16 -8.85
CA HIS A 58 7.51 -13.05 -9.63
C HIS A 58 8.28 -13.95 -10.60
N THR A 59 9.34 -13.44 -11.25
CA THR A 59 10.18 -14.28 -12.10
C THR A 59 10.92 -15.34 -11.30
N LEU A 60 11.19 -15.08 -10.01
CA LEU A 60 11.71 -16.04 -9.02
C LEU A 60 10.64 -16.96 -8.42
N GLY A 61 9.40 -16.92 -8.91
CA GLY A 61 8.30 -17.74 -8.42
C GLY A 61 7.72 -17.29 -7.08
N ILE A 62 8.07 -16.09 -6.60
CA ILE A 62 7.53 -15.54 -5.36
C ILE A 62 6.10 -15.04 -5.60
N GLN A 63 5.19 -15.43 -4.70
CA GLN A 63 3.79 -15.00 -4.71
C GLN A 63 3.60 -13.74 -3.88
N HIS A 64 2.47 -13.05 -4.08
CA HIS A 64 2.14 -11.89 -3.28
C HIS A 64 1.97 -12.22 -1.81
N ASN A 65 2.46 -11.32 -0.95
CA ASN A 65 2.14 -11.32 0.47
C ASN A 65 1.44 -10.00 0.82
N MET A 66 0.11 -10.05 0.89
CA MET A 66 -0.73 -8.88 1.14
C MET A 66 -0.78 -8.48 2.63
N ALA A 67 -0.05 -9.17 3.50
CA ALA A 67 0.08 -8.81 4.91
C ALA A 67 1.36 -8.05 5.22
N ALA A 68 2.19 -7.75 4.21
CA ALA A 68 3.51 -7.18 4.46
C ALA A 68 3.46 -5.72 4.96
N SER A 69 2.45 -4.94 4.56
CA SER A 69 2.16 -3.59 5.09
C SER A 69 2.10 -3.57 6.62
N THR A 70 1.51 -4.62 7.21
CA THR A 70 1.35 -4.77 8.67
C THR A 70 2.64 -5.13 9.41
N GLN A 71 3.69 -5.51 8.68
CA GLN A 71 4.95 -6.05 9.20
C GLN A 71 6.14 -5.15 8.85
N GLY A 72 5.93 -3.83 8.88
CA GLY A 72 6.99 -2.89 8.52
C GLY A 72 7.39 -2.97 7.05
N ARG A 73 6.42 -3.20 6.16
CA ARG A 73 6.63 -3.32 4.71
C ARG A 73 7.61 -4.45 4.36
N ALA A 74 7.43 -5.60 5.01
CA ALA A 74 8.36 -6.72 4.98
C ALA A 74 8.57 -7.38 3.60
N SER A 75 7.82 -7.01 2.57
CA SER A 75 7.88 -7.65 1.25
C SER A 75 7.63 -6.66 0.13
N VAL A 76 8.44 -6.72 -0.93
CA VAL A 76 8.12 -6.05 -2.20
C VAL A 76 6.96 -6.71 -2.93
N MET A 77 6.55 -7.91 -2.52
CA MET A 77 5.45 -8.69 -3.10
C MET A 77 4.06 -8.25 -2.59
N ASP A 78 4.00 -7.18 -1.81
CA ASP A 78 2.76 -6.49 -1.45
C ASP A 78 2.38 -5.46 -2.53
N TYR A 79 1.16 -4.93 -2.46
CA TYR A 79 0.67 -3.78 -3.23
C TYR A 79 0.48 -2.56 -2.31
N PRO A 80 1.56 -1.94 -1.79
CA PRO A 80 1.40 -0.85 -0.83
C PRO A 80 0.87 0.41 -1.51
N HIS A 81 0.09 1.19 -0.74
CA HIS A 81 -0.17 2.60 -1.04
C HIS A 81 1.10 3.42 -0.72
N PRO A 82 1.33 4.61 -1.30
CA PRO A 82 2.43 5.45 -0.83
C PRO A 82 2.26 5.71 0.68
N LEU A 83 3.35 5.51 1.44
CA LEU A 83 3.39 5.90 2.85
C LEU A 83 3.45 7.42 2.92
N ILE A 84 2.39 8.03 3.42
CA ILE A 84 2.30 9.50 3.51
C ILE A 84 2.54 9.88 4.97
N ARG A 85 3.56 10.69 5.23
CA ARG A 85 3.85 11.18 6.58
C ARG A 85 3.31 12.60 6.75
N ILE A 86 3.08 12.96 8.00
CA ILE A 86 2.87 14.35 8.41
C ILE A 86 4.09 14.70 9.26
N ASP A 87 4.82 15.75 8.89
CA ASP A 87 5.99 16.20 9.64
C ASP A 87 5.60 17.00 10.90
N ASP A 88 6.60 17.40 11.69
CA ASP A 88 6.39 18.14 12.95
C ASP A 88 5.75 19.53 12.74
N ASP A 89 5.86 20.07 11.52
CA ASP A 89 5.26 21.35 11.11
C ASP A 89 3.83 21.17 10.56
N GLY A 90 3.35 19.93 10.45
CA GLY A 90 2.01 19.59 9.96
C GLY A 90 1.90 19.50 8.44
N ASN A 91 3.04 19.46 7.72
CA ASN A 91 3.07 19.33 6.27
C ASN A 91 3.14 17.88 5.84
N VAL A 92 2.70 17.61 4.60
CA VAL A 92 2.79 16.28 4.00
C VAL A 92 4.23 15.99 3.56
N ASP A 93 4.76 14.85 3.99
CA ASP A 93 6.08 14.34 3.62
C ASP A 93 5.96 13.02 2.86
N LEU A 94 6.58 12.97 1.68
CA LEU A 94 6.60 11.82 0.75
C LEU A 94 8.00 11.23 0.55
N SER A 95 9.00 11.68 1.32
CA SER A 95 10.39 11.22 1.23
C SER A 95 10.58 9.71 1.42
N HIS A 96 9.64 9.07 2.14
CA HIS A 96 9.64 7.62 2.43
C HIS A 96 8.38 6.90 1.90
N ALA A 97 7.79 7.42 0.82
CA ALA A 97 6.55 6.89 0.24
C ALA A 97 6.66 5.41 -0.15
N TYR A 98 7.83 4.96 -0.60
CA TYR A 98 8.11 3.57 -0.93
C TYR A 98 9.48 3.15 -0.38
N GLU A 99 9.59 1.91 0.08
CA GLU A 99 10.87 1.34 0.54
C GLU A 99 11.84 1.12 -0.62
N GLU A 100 13.13 1.19 -0.29
CA GLU A 100 14.21 0.81 -1.20
C GLU A 100 14.74 -0.59 -0.83
N GLY A 101 14.87 -1.47 -1.83
CA GLY A 101 15.35 -2.83 -1.62
C GLY A 101 14.23 -3.85 -1.38
N ILE A 102 14.62 -5.05 -0.94
CA ILE A 102 13.71 -6.14 -0.57
C ILE A 102 13.49 -6.15 0.94
N GLY A 103 12.38 -6.71 1.39
CA GLY A 103 12.08 -6.80 2.82
C GLY A 103 12.41 -8.16 3.44
N ALA A 104 12.32 -8.24 4.76
CA ALA A 104 12.67 -9.44 5.53
C ALA A 104 11.88 -10.69 5.09
N TRP A 105 10.60 -10.56 4.72
CA TRP A 105 9.82 -11.68 4.19
C TRP A 105 10.40 -12.21 2.87
N ASP A 106 10.81 -11.31 1.96
CA ASP A 106 11.41 -11.69 0.68
C ASP A 106 12.71 -12.49 0.91
N GLU A 107 13.54 -12.06 1.87
CA GLU A 107 14.75 -12.78 2.26
C GLU A 107 14.43 -14.19 2.78
N ARG A 108 13.40 -14.35 3.63
CA ARG A 108 12.96 -15.67 4.11
C ARG A 108 12.49 -16.57 2.97
N VAL A 109 11.75 -16.03 2.00
CA VAL A 109 11.29 -16.80 0.84
C VAL A 109 12.47 -17.25 -0.03
N ILE A 110 13.43 -16.37 -0.29
CA ILE A 110 14.64 -16.71 -1.03
C ILE A 110 15.46 -17.76 -0.28
N LEU A 111 15.65 -17.59 1.03
CA LEU A 111 16.35 -18.56 1.87
C LEU A 111 15.69 -19.94 1.79
N TRP A 112 14.37 -20.02 1.90
CA TRP A 112 13.66 -21.31 1.83
C TRP A 112 13.71 -21.94 0.42
N GLY A 113 13.53 -21.13 -0.62
CA GLY A 113 13.41 -21.59 -2.01
C GLY A 113 14.75 -21.92 -2.66
N TYR A 114 15.78 -21.12 -2.40
CA TYR A 114 17.02 -21.06 -3.20
C TYR A 114 18.31 -21.27 -2.41
N GLN A 115 18.26 -21.45 -1.08
CA GLN A 115 19.47 -21.76 -0.30
C GLN A 115 20.19 -22.98 -0.87
N ASP A 116 21.49 -22.82 -1.11
CA ASP A 116 22.35 -23.94 -1.46
C ASP A 116 22.72 -24.71 -0.19
N PHE A 117 22.57 -26.03 -0.25
CA PHE A 117 22.80 -26.92 0.88
C PHE A 117 23.99 -27.84 0.57
N PRO A 118 25.00 -27.92 1.47
CA PRO A 118 26.14 -28.81 1.28
C PRO A 118 25.74 -30.26 1.02
N ASP A 119 26.56 -30.98 0.26
CA ASP A 119 26.37 -32.41 0.02
C ASP A 119 26.26 -33.19 1.34
N GLY A 120 25.28 -34.08 1.42
CA GLY A 120 24.96 -34.84 2.63
C GLY A 120 23.98 -34.15 3.60
N THR A 121 23.57 -32.90 3.36
CA THR A 121 22.53 -32.24 4.14
C THR A 121 21.16 -32.84 3.87
N ASP A 122 20.38 -33.13 4.92
CA ASP A 122 18.94 -33.38 4.78
C ASP A 122 18.23 -32.06 4.42
N ARG A 123 18.05 -31.85 3.11
CA ARG A 123 17.43 -30.63 2.56
C ARG A 123 16.00 -30.41 3.04
N LYS A 124 15.27 -31.48 3.38
CA LYS A 124 13.90 -31.35 3.88
C LYS A 124 13.94 -30.79 5.30
N ALA A 125 14.71 -31.42 6.18
CA ALA A 125 14.84 -30.96 7.57
C ALA A 125 15.37 -29.52 7.64
N ALA A 126 16.34 -29.16 6.79
CA ALA A 126 16.86 -27.80 6.74
C ALA A 126 15.80 -26.78 6.28
N ARG A 127 14.97 -27.10 5.29
CA ARG A 127 13.85 -26.25 4.86
C ARG A 127 12.74 -26.14 5.89
N ASP A 128 12.44 -27.23 6.60
CA ASP A 128 11.48 -27.23 7.70
C ASP A 128 11.96 -26.31 8.83
N GLN A 129 13.27 -26.30 9.13
CA GLN A 129 13.84 -25.35 10.09
C GLN A 129 13.73 -23.90 9.63
N ILE A 130 14.03 -23.60 8.36
CA ILE A 130 13.85 -22.25 7.81
C ILE A 130 12.39 -21.80 7.93
N MET A 131 11.43 -22.70 7.72
CA MET A 131 10.00 -22.39 7.88
C MET A 131 9.66 -22.12 9.36
N ALA A 132 10.13 -22.97 10.28
CA ALA A 132 9.92 -22.78 11.72
C ALA A 132 10.49 -21.44 12.19
N ASP A 133 11.73 -21.12 11.83
CA ASP A 133 12.38 -19.84 12.13
C ASP A 133 11.60 -18.65 11.53
N THR A 134 10.96 -18.82 10.37
CA THR A 134 10.15 -17.76 9.73
C THR A 134 8.86 -17.51 10.51
N ILE A 135 8.22 -18.58 10.99
CA ILE A 135 7.03 -18.52 11.84
C ILE A 135 7.40 -17.90 13.21
N ASP A 136 8.51 -18.33 13.81
CA ASP A 136 9.00 -17.83 15.10
C ASP A 136 9.41 -16.35 15.02
N ALA A 137 9.86 -15.88 13.86
CA ALA A 137 10.11 -14.46 13.58
C ALA A 137 8.82 -13.62 13.45
N GLY A 138 7.63 -14.25 13.51
CA GLY A 138 6.33 -13.58 13.48
C GLY A 138 5.86 -13.19 12.08
N HIS A 139 6.45 -13.76 11.02
CA HIS A 139 6.05 -13.41 9.67
C HIS A 139 4.67 -13.97 9.31
N VAL A 140 3.78 -13.08 8.86
CA VAL A 140 2.43 -13.43 8.41
C VAL A 140 2.35 -13.40 6.88
N TYR A 141 1.63 -14.37 6.32
CA TYR A 141 1.37 -14.50 4.90
C TYR A 141 -0.13 -14.53 4.62
N VAL A 142 -0.60 -13.70 3.69
CA VAL A 142 -1.95 -13.78 3.12
C VAL A 142 -1.87 -13.59 1.60
N ASN A 143 -2.43 -14.52 0.86
CA ASN A 143 -2.34 -14.56 -0.60
C ASN A 143 -3.41 -13.68 -1.30
N ASP A 144 -3.42 -13.65 -2.64
CA ASP A 144 -4.41 -12.88 -3.42
C ASP A 144 -5.88 -13.31 -3.20
N PRO A 145 -6.28 -14.60 -3.35
CA PRO A 145 -7.66 -15.02 -3.11
C PRO A 145 -8.23 -14.60 -1.76
N ASP A 146 -7.37 -14.58 -0.74
CA ASP A 146 -7.76 -14.29 0.63
C ASP A 146 -7.63 -12.81 1.01
N SER A 147 -7.24 -11.94 0.06
CA SER A 147 -7.03 -10.50 0.30
C SER A 147 -7.81 -9.60 -0.68
N ARG A 148 -7.94 -10.01 -1.95
CA ARG A 148 -8.55 -9.17 -3.00
C ARG A 148 -10.07 -8.99 -2.85
N PRO A 149 -10.86 -10.04 -2.55
CA PRO A 149 -12.30 -9.86 -2.40
C PRO A 149 -12.60 -8.92 -1.24
N VAL A 150 -13.55 -8.00 -1.41
CA VAL A 150 -14.04 -7.13 -0.33
C VAL A 150 -14.63 -7.97 0.83
N SER A 151 -15.10 -9.18 0.53
CA SER A 151 -15.62 -10.15 1.51
C SER A 151 -14.56 -11.05 2.15
N SER A 152 -13.27 -10.78 1.93
CA SER A 152 -12.20 -11.55 2.60
C SER A 152 -12.22 -11.28 4.10
N ALA A 153 -12.01 -12.34 4.88
CA ALA A 153 -12.19 -12.30 6.33
C ALA A 153 -10.91 -11.91 7.10
N ASN A 154 -9.73 -11.99 6.49
CA ASN A 154 -8.48 -11.74 7.19
C ASN A 154 -8.15 -10.24 7.21
N PRO A 155 -8.16 -9.59 8.40
CA PRO A 155 -7.92 -8.15 8.49
C PRO A 155 -6.47 -7.75 8.18
N LEU A 156 -5.52 -8.70 8.16
CA LEU A 156 -4.11 -8.42 7.92
C LEU A 156 -3.77 -8.40 6.42
N GLY A 157 -4.54 -9.08 5.56
CA GLY A 157 -4.24 -9.17 4.13
C GLY A 157 -4.96 -8.10 3.33
N ASN A 158 -4.30 -7.01 2.95
CA ASN A 158 -4.91 -5.87 2.26
C ASN A 158 -4.10 -5.42 1.05
N LEU A 159 -4.79 -4.76 0.13
CA LEU A 159 -4.15 -4.12 -1.02
C LEU A 159 -4.29 -2.61 -0.86
N TRP A 160 -3.24 -1.89 -1.25
CA TRP A 160 -3.17 -0.42 -1.18
C TRP A 160 -3.41 0.10 0.25
N ASP A 161 -2.74 -0.54 1.21
CA ASP A 161 -2.81 -0.31 2.65
C ASP A 161 -1.40 -0.05 3.20
N ASN A 162 -1.33 0.59 4.36
CA ASN A 162 -0.10 0.81 5.13
C ASN A 162 -0.39 0.61 6.63
N GLY A 163 0.69 0.46 7.41
CA GLY A 163 0.60 0.44 8.86
C GLY A 163 0.22 -0.93 9.43
N ALA A 164 0.46 -1.10 10.73
CA ALA A 164 0.14 -2.33 11.46
C ALA A 164 -1.35 -2.43 11.83
N ASP A 165 -2.05 -1.30 11.85
CA ASP A 165 -3.43 -1.19 12.28
C ASP A 165 -4.26 -0.45 11.23
N SER A 166 -5.21 -1.18 10.62
CA SER A 166 -6.02 -0.64 9.54
C SER A 166 -6.92 0.55 9.96
N ILE A 167 -7.33 0.60 11.23
CA ILE A 167 -8.18 1.67 11.78
C ILE A 167 -7.34 2.91 12.00
N GLU A 168 -6.16 2.76 12.61
CA GLU A 168 -5.23 3.88 12.82
C GLU A 168 -4.79 4.50 11.48
N GLU A 169 -4.52 3.66 10.47
CA GLU A 169 -4.19 4.16 9.12
C GLU A 169 -5.39 4.87 8.45
N LEU A 170 -6.63 4.42 8.69
CA LEU A 170 -7.82 5.12 8.18
C LEU A 170 -7.91 6.53 8.78
N GLU A 171 -7.76 6.63 10.09
CA GLU A 171 -7.76 7.92 10.80
C GLU A 171 -6.62 8.81 10.30
N HIS A 172 -5.44 8.23 10.06
CA HIS A 172 -4.29 8.94 9.50
C HIS A 172 -4.54 9.47 8.10
N LEU A 173 -5.03 8.65 7.18
CA LEU A 173 -5.33 9.07 5.81
C LEU A 173 -6.46 10.11 5.77
N LEU A 174 -7.41 10.08 6.71
CA LEU A 174 -8.41 11.15 6.84
C LEU A 174 -7.78 12.49 7.27
N ARG A 175 -6.77 12.48 8.15
CA ARG A 175 -5.98 13.70 8.50
C ARG A 175 -5.17 14.20 7.31
N VAL A 176 -4.43 13.32 6.65
CA VAL A 176 -3.65 13.65 5.43
C VAL A 176 -4.57 14.27 4.37
N ARG A 177 -5.72 13.64 4.13
CA ARG A 177 -6.73 14.16 3.21
C ARG A 177 -7.21 15.54 3.62
N ALA A 178 -7.49 15.78 4.90
CA ALA A 178 -7.93 17.09 5.36
C ALA A 178 -6.88 18.18 5.08
N ILE A 179 -5.60 17.91 5.38
CA ILE A 179 -4.47 18.81 5.08
C ILE A 179 -4.39 19.09 3.57
N ALA A 180 -4.40 18.04 2.74
CA ALA A 180 -4.31 18.18 1.30
C ALA A 180 -5.49 18.98 0.71
N MET A 181 -6.72 18.72 1.19
CA MET A 181 -7.92 19.45 0.74
C MET A 181 -7.91 20.93 1.20
N GLN A 182 -7.34 21.23 2.37
CA GLN A 182 -7.16 22.60 2.85
C GLN A 182 -6.14 23.39 2.02
N ASN A 183 -5.06 22.72 1.61
CA ASN A 183 -3.98 23.31 0.81
C ASN A 183 -4.24 23.27 -0.71
N PHE A 184 -5.31 22.58 -1.13
CA PHE A 184 -5.66 22.43 -2.54
C PHE A 184 -5.95 23.80 -3.19
N SER A 185 -5.22 24.11 -4.25
CA SER A 185 -5.19 25.42 -4.89
C SER A 185 -4.83 25.32 -6.38
N ALA A 186 -4.70 26.47 -7.05
CA ALA A 186 -4.17 26.53 -8.42
C ALA A 186 -2.75 25.93 -8.53
N ARG A 187 -2.01 25.84 -7.42
CA ARG A 187 -0.66 25.23 -7.36
C ARG A 187 -0.66 23.71 -7.53
N ASN A 188 -1.83 23.08 -7.58
CA ASN A 188 -1.96 21.66 -7.92
C ASN A 188 -1.96 21.42 -9.44
N THR A 189 -1.86 22.46 -10.27
CA THR A 189 -1.63 22.36 -11.71
C THR A 189 -0.53 23.31 -12.16
N ARG A 190 0.19 22.97 -13.24
CA ARG A 190 1.30 23.81 -13.72
C ARG A 190 0.79 25.11 -14.33
N PRO A 191 1.58 26.20 -14.27
CA PRO A 191 1.32 27.38 -15.08
C PRO A 191 1.10 27.03 -16.56
N GLY A 192 0.09 27.63 -17.17
CA GLY A 192 -0.29 27.40 -18.57
C GLY A 192 -1.12 26.13 -18.82
N GLN A 193 -1.39 25.30 -17.82
CA GLN A 193 -2.32 24.17 -17.96
C GLN A 193 -3.78 24.60 -17.71
N PRO A 194 -4.77 23.92 -18.33
CA PRO A 194 -6.17 24.18 -18.04
C PRO A 194 -6.51 23.90 -16.57
N MET A 195 -7.16 24.86 -15.89
CA MET A 195 -7.66 24.69 -14.52
C MET A 195 -8.67 23.54 -14.38
N ALA A 196 -9.39 23.22 -15.46
CA ALA A 196 -10.30 22.07 -15.49
C ALA A 196 -9.56 20.73 -15.21
N GLY A 197 -8.26 20.66 -15.50
CA GLY A 197 -7.42 19.50 -15.20
C GLY A 197 -7.16 19.24 -13.71
N LEU A 198 -7.56 20.18 -12.84
CA LEU A 198 -7.53 19.97 -11.39
C LEU A 198 -8.52 18.87 -10.94
N GLU A 199 -9.52 18.54 -11.76
CA GLU A 199 -10.44 17.43 -11.48
C GLU A 199 -9.68 16.09 -11.36
N GLU A 200 -8.75 15.81 -12.28
CA GLU A 200 -7.91 14.60 -12.25
C GLU A 200 -7.01 14.53 -11.02
N VAL A 201 -6.56 15.68 -10.51
CA VAL A 201 -5.72 15.77 -9.31
C VAL A 201 -6.56 15.66 -8.04
N LEU A 202 -7.78 16.21 -8.06
CA LEU A 202 -8.70 16.21 -6.92
C LEU A 202 -9.20 14.80 -6.57
N VAL A 203 -9.62 14.01 -7.57
CA VAL A 203 -10.23 12.69 -7.34
C VAL A 203 -9.38 11.76 -6.47
N PRO A 204 -8.06 11.56 -6.72
CA PRO A 204 -7.25 10.70 -5.85
C PRO A 204 -7.13 11.22 -4.42
N ILE A 205 -7.15 12.54 -4.19
CA ILE A 205 -7.09 13.13 -2.85
C ILE A 205 -8.43 13.01 -2.13
N TYR A 206 -9.53 13.32 -2.83
CA TYR A 206 -10.87 13.17 -2.28
C TYR A 206 -11.14 11.71 -1.86
N LEU A 207 -10.65 10.74 -2.64
CA LEU A 207 -10.77 9.31 -2.40
C LEU A 207 -9.52 8.66 -1.78
N LEU A 208 -8.64 9.43 -1.13
CA LEU A 208 -7.34 8.94 -0.64
C LEU A 208 -7.47 7.71 0.27
N HIS A 209 -8.50 7.70 1.12
CA HIS A 209 -8.75 6.68 2.14
C HIS A 209 -9.55 5.46 1.62
N ARG A 210 -9.93 5.40 0.34
CA ARG A 210 -10.94 4.43 -0.16
C ARG A 210 -10.53 2.96 0.03
N PHE A 211 -9.24 2.63 -0.08
CA PHE A 211 -8.77 1.27 0.10
C PHE A 211 -8.67 0.91 1.58
N GLN A 212 -8.36 1.89 2.41
CA GLN A 212 -8.36 1.74 3.86
C GLN A 212 -9.74 1.44 4.43
N VAL A 213 -10.80 1.99 3.83
CA VAL A 213 -12.19 1.62 4.14
C VAL A 213 -12.44 0.12 3.94
N ILE A 214 -11.88 -0.47 2.87
CA ILE A 214 -11.99 -1.90 2.61
C ILE A 214 -11.22 -2.68 3.69
N ALA A 215 -9.99 -2.28 4.01
CA ALA A 215 -9.16 -2.91 5.04
C ALA A 215 -9.85 -2.90 6.42
N VAL A 216 -10.37 -1.75 6.84
CA VAL A 216 -11.15 -1.64 8.09
C VAL A 216 -12.38 -2.53 8.07
N GLY A 217 -13.10 -2.59 6.94
CA GLY A 217 -14.28 -3.43 6.76
C GLY A 217 -14.04 -4.90 7.08
N LYS A 218 -12.84 -5.44 6.79
CA LYS A 218 -12.49 -6.84 7.08
C LYS A 218 -12.41 -7.18 8.56
N ASN A 219 -12.33 -6.18 9.44
CA ASN A 219 -12.42 -6.41 10.88
C ASN A 219 -13.84 -6.87 11.26
N ILE A 220 -14.89 -6.44 10.55
CA ILE A 220 -16.29 -6.73 10.89
C ILE A 220 -16.67 -8.14 10.41
N GLY A 221 -16.99 -9.03 11.35
CA GLY A 221 -17.18 -10.46 11.06
C GLY A 221 -15.91 -11.18 10.60
N GLY A 222 -14.74 -10.53 10.74
CA GLY A 222 -13.45 -11.06 10.31
C GLY A 222 -12.88 -12.14 11.22
N TYR A 223 -11.86 -12.80 10.70
CA TYR A 223 -11.08 -13.83 11.38
C TYR A 223 -9.59 -13.64 11.10
N THR A 224 -8.77 -13.70 12.14
CA THR A 224 -7.32 -13.85 12.02
C THR A 224 -6.97 -15.32 11.92
N TRP A 225 -6.21 -15.69 10.90
CA TRP A 225 -5.81 -17.07 10.66
C TRP A 225 -4.52 -17.13 9.83
N THR A 226 -3.85 -18.27 9.87
CA THR A 226 -2.71 -18.60 8.99
C THR A 226 -3.01 -19.90 8.23
N TYR A 227 -2.16 -20.25 7.27
CA TYR A 227 -2.27 -21.50 6.49
C TYR A 227 -1.71 -22.70 7.29
N THR A 228 -2.26 -22.92 8.48
CA THR A 228 -1.78 -23.93 9.44
C THR A 228 -1.81 -25.34 8.87
N LEU A 229 -0.76 -26.11 9.14
CA LEU A 229 -0.69 -27.54 8.92
C LEU A 229 -0.98 -28.30 10.22
N ARG A 230 -1.41 -29.56 10.09
CA ARG A 230 -1.60 -30.41 11.26
C ARG A 230 -0.26 -30.63 11.99
N GLY A 231 -0.13 -30.03 13.16
CA GLY A 231 1.02 -30.22 14.06
C GLY A 231 2.20 -29.29 13.82
N ASP A 232 2.01 -28.17 13.12
CA ASP A 232 3.06 -27.15 12.90
C ASP A 232 3.16 -26.10 14.02
N GLY A 233 2.30 -26.18 15.03
CA GLY A 233 2.33 -25.30 16.21
C GLY A 233 1.73 -23.91 15.99
N GLN A 234 1.23 -23.59 14.81
CA GLN A 234 0.58 -22.31 14.53
C GLN A 234 -0.81 -22.23 15.18
N GLU A 235 -1.25 -21.00 15.47
CA GLU A 235 -2.54 -20.77 16.11
C GLU A 235 -3.72 -21.09 15.20
N ALA A 236 -4.79 -21.62 15.79
CA ALA A 236 -6.05 -21.82 15.09
C ALA A 236 -6.69 -20.49 14.69
N SER A 237 -7.54 -20.52 13.68
CA SER A 237 -8.32 -19.35 13.27
C SER A 237 -9.13 -18.77 14.45
N THR A 238 -8.96 -17.47 14.70
CA THR A 238 -9.62 -16.76 15.80
C THR A 238 -10.51 -15.65 15.23
N PRO A 239 -11.74 -15.46 15.76
CA PRO A 239 -12.58 -14.35 15.35
C PRO A 239 -11.99 -13.03 15.83
N VAL A 240 -12.15 -11.97 15.03
CA VAL A 240 -11.83 -10.60 15.47
C VAL A 240 -12.68 -10.25 16.70
N SER A 241 -12.06 -9.68 17.73
CA SER A 241 -12.73 -9.40 19.00
C SER A 241 -13.94 -8.46 18.83
N ALA A 242 -14.96 -8.62 19.67
CA ALA A 242 -16.17 -7.79 19.60
C ALA A 242 -15.87 -6.30 19.74
N ASP A 243 -14.89 -5.94 20.57
CA ASP A 243 -14.47 -4.54 20.75
C ASP A 243 -13.80 -3.99 19.51
N ARG A 244 -12.93 -4.78 18.86
CA ARG A 244 -12.30 -4.39 17.60
C ARG A 244 -13.32 -4.22 16.48
N GLN A 245 -14.33 -5.08 16.40
CA GLN A 245 -15.43 -4.93 15.45
C GLN A 245 -16.21 -3.63 15.66
N ARG A 246 -16.49 -3.24 16.91
CA ARG A 246 -17.15 -1.97 17.22
C ARG A 246 -16.29 -0.77 16.84
N GLN A 247 -14.99 -0.81 17.13
CA GLN A 247 -14.05 0.23 16.69
C GLN A 247 -14.06 0.39 15.17
N ALA A 248 -14.03 -0.71 14.42
CA ALA A 248 -14.09 -0.69 12.96
C ALA A 248 -15.39 -0.05 12.43
N ILE A 249 -16.54 -0.40 13.02
CA ILE A 249 -17.83 0.23 12.68
C ILE A 249 -17.78 1.74 12.94
N THR A 250 -17.28 2.16 14.11
CA THR A 250 -17.14 3.58 14.44
C THR A 250 -16.25 4.31 13.43
N ALA A 251 -15.08 3.77 13.12
CA ALA A 251 -14.15 4.37 12.16
C ALA A 251 -14.74 4.46 10.74
N LEU A 252 -15.53 3.47 10.32
CA LEU A 252 -16.24 3.52 9.04
C LEU A 252 -17.34 4.57 9.02
N LEU A 253 -18.07 4.75 10.13
CA LEU A 253 -19.11 5.79 10.23
C LEU A 253 -18.53 7.20 10.15
N GLU A 254 -17.30 7.43 10.63
CA GLU A 254 -16.60 8.71 10.48
C GLU A 254 -16.42 9.10 9.00
N THR A 255 -16.22 8.12 8.11
CA THR A 255 -16.07 8.37 6.65
C THR A 255 -17.35 8.90 5.99
N LEU A 256 -18.50 8.74 6.66
CA LEU A 256 -19.81 9.16 6.17
C LEU A 256 -20.26 10.51 6.74
N THR A 257 -19.42 11.15 7.55
CA THR A 257 -19.75 12.47 8.12
C THR A 257 -19.79 13.54 7.02
N PRO A 258 -20.63 14.59 7.15
CA PRO A 258 -20.66 15.69 6.20
C PRO A 258 -19.30 16.38 6.03
N ALA A 259 -18.49 16.44 7.09
CA ALA A 259 -17.15 17.01 7.05
C ALA A 259 -16.21 16.21 6.13
N VAL A 260 -16.32 14.88 6.11
CA VAL A 260 -15.53 14.04 5.18
C VAL A 260 -16.10 14.11 3.76
N LEU A 261 -17.43 14.04 3.59
CA LEU A 261 -18.07 13.94 2.27
C LEU A 261 -18.12 15.26 1.48
N ARG A 262 -18.07 16.42 2.14
CA ARG A 262 -18.14 17.71 1.44
C ARG A 262 -16.83 18.00 0.71
N VAL A 263 -16.92 18.46 -0.54
CA VAL A 263 -15.81 19.14 -1.22
C VAL A 263 -15.78 20.60 -0.74
N PRO A 264 -14.66 21.10 -0.20
CA PRO A 264 -14.53 22.47 0.27
C PRO A 264 -14.86 23.51 -0.81
N GLU A 265 -15.49 24.62 -0.41
CA GLU A 265 -15.93 25.66 -1.32
C GLU A 265 -14.77 26.32 -2.09
N ASN A 266 -13.57 26.41 -1.49
CA ASN A 266 -12.37 26.89 -2.18
C ASN A 266 -11.98 25.98 -3.35
N VAL A 267 -12.14 24.66 -3.21
CA VAL A 267 -11.83 23.69 -4.28
C VAL A 267 -12.87 23.79 -5.40
N LEU A 268 -14.15 23.88 -5.06
CA LEU A 268 -15.23 24.03 -6.06
C LEU A 268 -15.08 25.30 -6.89
N ALA A 269 -14.58 26.38 -6.30
CA ALA A 269 -14.35 27.65 -7.01
C ALA A 269 -13.19 27.60 -8.02
N LEU A 270 -12.29 26.61 -7.92
CA LEU A 270 -11.08 26.53 -8.76
C LEU A 270 -11.30 25.80 -10.09
N ILE A 271 -12.31 24.93 -10.19
CA ILE A 271 -12.42 23.97 -11.29
C ILE A 271 -13.53 24.41 -12.26
N PRO A 272 -13.20 25.07 -13.39
CA PRO A 272 -14.17 25.40 -14.42
C PRO A 272 -14.55 24.17 -15.26
N PRO A 273 -15.63 24.24 -16.07
CA PRO A 273 -15.92 23.21 -17.08
C PRO A 273 -14.74 22.97 -18.03
N ARG A 274 -14.62 21.74 -18.54
CA ARG A 274 -13.57 21.39 -19.50
C ARG A 274 -13.66 22.19 -20.80
N PRO A 275 -12.53 22.68 -21.35
CA PRO A 275 -12.49 23.26 -22.68
C PRO A 275 -12.94 22.25 -23.75
N PRO A 276 -13.60 22.67 -24.85
CA PRO A 276 -13.89 21.78 -25.97
C PRO A 276 -12.61 21.17 -26.57
N GLY A 277 -12.54 19.84 -26.68
CA GLY A 277 -11.42 19.13 -27.30
C GLY A 277 -10.20 18.85 -26.40
N SER A 278 -10.30 19.12 -25.10
CA SER A 278 -9.31 18.70 -24.07
C SER A 278 -9.52 17.28 -23.58
#